data_AF-A0A219TF28-F1
#
_entry.id   AF-A0A219TF28-F1
#
_cell.length_a   1.000
_cell.length_b   1.000
_cell.length_c   1.000
_cell.angle_alpha   90.00
_cell.angle_beta   90.00
_cell.angle_gamma   90.00
#
_symmetry.space_group_name_H-M   'P 1'
#
loop_
_entity.id
_entity.type
_entity.pdbx_description
1 polymer ?
#
loop_
_entity_poly.entity_id
_entity_poly.type
_entity_poly.pdbx_seq_one_letter_code
_entity_poly.pdbx_strand_id
1 'polypeptide(L)' 'MLHEPEEYRLFSLWMLVFMAIGWFGGWIHAHYTVAEECRKLGKFYVGKTVFECKAITEEDKENGNG' A
#
# COMPACT_ATOMS: atom_id res chain seq x y z
N MET A 1 -12.12 41.38 10.73
CA MET A 1 -11.95 39.98 10.30
C MET A 1 -10.83 39.94 9.28
N LEU A 2 -9.59 39.92 9.75
CA LEU A 2 -8.41 39.65 8.92
C LEU A 2 -7.81 38.39 9.54
N HIS A 3 -8.12 37.25 8.93
CA HIS A 3 -7.42 36.02 9.25
C HIS A 3 -6.11 36.09 8.46
N GLU A 4 -4.99 36.19 9.17
CA GLU A 4 -3.68 36.51 8.59
C GLU A 4 -3.24 35.43 7.58
N PRO A 5 -2.50 35.82 6.52
CA PRO A 5 -2.16 34.90 5.45
C PRO A 5 -1.24 33.73 5.86
N GLU A 6 -0.70 33.76 7.07
CA GLU A 6 0.19 32.72 7.60
C GLU A 6 -0.59 31.48 8.09
N GLU A 7 -1.74 31.66 8.74
CA GLU A 7 -2.53 30.55 9.28
C GLU A 7 -3.04 29.62 8.16
N TYR A 8 -3.56 30.17 7.06
CA TYR A 8 -4.05 29.35 5.95
C TYR A 8 -2.93 28.55 5.27
N ARG A 9 -1.70 29.10 5.23
CA ARG A 9 -0.54 28.40 4.66
C ARG A 9 -0.18 27.20 5.54
N LEU A 10 -0.15 27.39 6.85
CA LEU A 10 0.09 26.30 7.80
C LEU A 10 -0.99 25.23 7.71
N PHE A 11 -2.28 25.61 7.73
CA PHE A 11 -3.38 24.64 7.61
C PHE A 11 -3.33 23.85 6.29
N SER A 12 -3.05 24.53 5.18
CA SER A 12 -2.93 23.88 3.86
C SER A 12 -1.74 22.92 3.81
N LEU A 13 -0.59 23.29 4.38
CA LEU A 13 0.57 22.41 4.47
C LEU A 13 0.28 21.17 5.33
N TRP A 14 -0.36 21.34 6.49
CA TRP A 14 -0.77 20.22 7.34
C TRP A 14 -1.73 19.28 6.64
N MET A 15 -2.71 19.80 5.89
CA MET A 15 -3.63 18.98 5.09
C MET A 15 -2.90 18.13 4.06
N LEU A 16 -1.92 18.72 3.34
CA LEU A 16 -1.12 17.98 2.37
C LEU A 16 -0.28 16.88 3.03
N VAL A 17 0.28 17.15 4.21
CA VAL A 17 1.05 16.16 4.98
C VAL A 17 0.16 15.00 5.41
N PHE A 18 -1.02 15.25 5.99
CA PHE A 18 -1.93 14.19 6.39
C PHE A 18 -2.45 13.37 5.20
N MET A 19 -2.74 14.03 4.08
CA MET A 19 -3.12 13.35 2.83
C MET A 19 -2.00 12.43 2.34
N ALA A 20 -0.75 12.90 2.34
CA ALA A 20 0.40 12.08 1.95
C ALA A 20 0.57 10.87 2.88
N ILE A 21 0.48 11.07 4.20
CA ILE A 21 0.59 9.97 5.17
C ILE A 21 -0.50 8.91 4.94
N GLY A 22 -1.76 9.33 4.74
CA GLY A 22 -2.85 8.40 4.45
C GLY A 22 -2.64 7.63 3.15
N TRP A 23 -2.18 8.30 2.10
CA TRP A 23 -1.87 7.68 0.81
C TRP A 23 -0.75 6.64 0.92
N PHE A 24 0.41 7.04 1.46
CA PHE A 24 1.55 6.13 1.59
C PHE A 24 1.29 5.01 2.60
N GLY A 25 0.65 5.32 3.73
CA GLY A 25 0.29 4.34 4.75
C GLY A 25 -0.69 3.29 4.22
N GLY A 26 -1.73 3.73 3.51
CA GLY A 26 -2.68 2.83 2.86
C GLY A 26 -2.02 1.96 1.79
N TRP A 27 -1.15 2.54 0.97
CA TRP A 27 -0.40 1.81 -0.06
C TRP A 27 0.49 0.70 0.53
N ILE A 28 1.28 1.04 1.56
CA ILE A 28 2.14 0.09 2.25
C ILE A 28 1.30 -1.03 2.87
N HIS A 29 0.24 -0.70 3.59
CA HIS A 29 -0.62 -1.68 4.26
C HIS A 29 -1.27 -2.67 3.27
N ALA A 30 -1.75 -2.17 2.13
CA ALA A 30 -2.34 -3.02 1.08
C ALA A 30 -1.32 -4.02 0.53
N HIS A 31 -0.09 -3.58 0.24
CA HIS A 31 0.95 -4.46 -0.27
C HIS A 31 1.38 -5.53 0.74
N TYR A 32 1.56 -5.14 2.01
CA TYR A 32 1.88 -6.11 3.06
C TYR A 32 0.77 -7.13 3.25
N THR A 33 -0.49 -6.71 3.22
CA THR A 33 -1.63 -7.61 3.36
C THR A 33 -1.67 -8.63 2.23
N VAL A 34 -1.52 -8.19 0.97
CA VAL A 34 -1.49 -9.13 -0.17
C VAL A 34 -0.32 -10.11 -0.05
N ALA A 35 0.87 -9.63 0.30
CA ALA A 35 2.05 -10.49 0.47
C ALA A 35 1.88 -11.50 1.62
N GLU A 36 1.32 -11.06 2.75
CA GLU A 36 1.12 -11.89 3.94
C GLU A 36 0.05 -12.97 3.69
N GLU A 37 -1.09 -12.60 3.12
CA GLU A 37 -2.15 -13.55 2.74
C GLU A 37 -1.63 -14.53 1.68
N CYS A 38 -0.84 -14.04 0.73
CA CYS A 38 -0.18 -14.90 -0.23
C CYS A 38 0.75 -15.93 0.42
N ARG A 39 1.56 -15.50 1.40
CA ARG A 39 2.45 -16.40 2.14
C ARG A 39 1.70 -17.42 2.99
N LYS A 40 0.57 -17.04 3.59
CA LYS A 40 -0.21 -17.90 4.49
C LYS A 40 -1.06 -18.91 3.76
N LEU A 41 -1.80 -18.47 2.74
CA LEU A 41 -2.84 -19.25 2.08
C LEU A 41 -2.41 -19.73 0.69
N GLY A 42 -1.46 -19.04 0.05
CA GLY A 42 -1.08 -19.26 -1.35
C GLY A 42 -2.13 -18.84 -2.37
N LYS A 43 -3.24 -18.23 -1.91
CA LYS A 43 -4.39 -17.87 -2.75
C LYS A 43 -5.22 -16.75 -2.13
N PHE A 44 -5.79 -15.91 -2.99
CA PHE A 44 -6.70 -14.83 -2.61
C PHE A 44 -7.98 -14.86 -3.45
N TYR A 45 -9.09 -14.45 -2.85
CA TYR A 45 -10.42 -14.49 -3.46
C TYR A 45 -10.86 -13.07 -3.83
N VAL A 46 -11.16 -12.83 -5.12
CA VAL A 46 -11.72 -11.55 -5.60
C VAL A 46 -13.05 -11.82 -6.29
N GLY A 47 -14.13 -11.45 -5.62
CA GLY A 47 -15.49 -11.75 -6.09
C GLY A 47 -15.72 -13.27 -6.17
N LYS A 48 -15.81 -13.80 -7.39
CA LYS A 48 -15.99 -15.24 -7.66
C LYS A 48 -14.72 -15.91 -8.20
N THR A 49 -13.62 -15.16 -8.31
CA THR A 49 -12.37 -15.63 -8.90
C THR A 49 -11.35 -15.89 -7.81
N VAL A 50 -10.68 -17.03 -7.89
CA VAL A 50 -9.57 -17.39 -7.02
C VAL A 50 -8.28 -17.15 -7.78
N PHE A 51 -7.36 -16.42 -7.16
CA PHE A 51 -6.03 -16.18 -7.68
C PHE A 51 -5.04 -16.93 -6.83
N GLU A 52 -4.17 -17.70 -7.45
CA GLU A 52 -3.06 -18.38 -6.79
C GLU A 52 -1.81 -17.51 -6.88
N CYS A 53 -1.02 -17.52 -5.83
CA CYS A 53 0.19 -16.73 -5.76
C CYS A 53 1.27 -17.49 -5.00
N LYS A 54 2.53 -17.28 -5.40
CA LYS A 54 3.71 -17.91 -4.80
C LYS A 54 4.75 -16.82 -4.55
N ALA A 55 5.35 -16.83 -3.37
CA ALA A 55 6.53 -16.01 -3.11
C ALA A 55 7.69 -16.57 -3.93
N ILE A 56 8.24 -15.75 -4.83
CA ILE A 56 9.41 -16.10 -5.62
C ILE A 56 10.65 -15.73 -4.80
N THR A 57 11.40 -16.73 -4.37
CA THR A 57 12.71 -16.52 -3.73
C THR A 57 13.79 -16.25 -4.79
N GLU A 58 14.98 -15.81 -4.38
CA GLU A 58 16.10 -15.65 -5.32
C GLU A 58 16.46 -16.98 -6.01
N GLU A 59 16.28 -18.11 -5.32
CA GLU A 59 16.44 -19.45 -5.90
C GLU A 59 15.39 -19.77 -6.98
N ASP A 60 14.14 -19.31 -6.81
CA ASP A 60 13.09 -19.48 -7.82
C ASP A 60 13.37 -18.65 -9.09
N LYS A 61 14.02 -17.48 -8.94
CA LYS A 61 14.43 -16.63 -10.08
C LYS A 61 15.56 -17.24 -10.88
N GLU A 62 16.55 -17.84 -10.22
CA GLU A 62 17.67 -18.52 -10.89
C GLU A 62 17.19 -19.73 -11.70
N ASN A 63 16.14 -20.41 -11.22
CA ASN A 63 15.53 -21.55 -11.90
C ASN A 63 14.48 -21.18 -12.96
N GLY A 64 14.27 -19.89 -13.24
CA GLY A 64 13.37 -19.42 -14.30
C GLY A 64 11.87 -19.65 -14.04
N ASN A 65 11.46 -19.86 -12.78
CA ASN A 65 10.09 -20.16 -12.38
C ASN A 65 9.34 -18.92 -11.84
N GLY A 66 9.71 -17.73 -12.34
CA GLY A 66 9.09 -16.45 -11.97
C GLY A 66 7.87 -16.10 -12.79
#